data_AF-A0A1C5KXZ4-F1
#
_entry.id   AF-A0A1C5KXZ4-F1
#
_cell.length_a   1.000
_cell.length_b   1.000
_cell.length_c   1.000
_cell.angle_alpha   90.00
_cell.angle_beta   90.00
_cell.angle_gamma   90.00
#
_symmetry.space_group_name_H-M   'P 1'
#
loop_
_entity.id
_entity.type
_entity.pdbx_description
1 polymer ?
#
loop_
_entity_poly.entity_id
_entity_poly.type
_entity_poly.pdbx_seq_one_letter_code
_entity_poly.pdbx_strand_id
1 'polypeptide(L)'
;MTKSIFGKFRKLEKKKKLQLVIAVSISVVLLVALPVYAWFTHKRSIALTTKINAPTQLYITAGNKESVANLEMADIDVENGSYKDFVFGIGGADVQQYQIQLAHTTNIPFEYEIYRAKSVSETEKSEAVVYVSDSDGTFYYDKSGDSPISGKYLNRDGSEILANSTLHEKSYDSYGNVQKNSEALYWQSDTLTVIDNKDPFCDYFIIRVKWNKNVQNNKETDMVYLTVQRK
;
A
#
# COMPACT_ATOMS: atom_id res chain seq x y z
N MET A 1 -61.32 17.60 -42.22
CA MET A 1 -61.01 19.04 -42.43
C MET A 1 -59.54 19.29 -42.14
N THR A 2 -58.68 19.28 -43.15
CA THR A 2 -57.25 19.58 -42.98
C THR A 2 -56.90 20.65 -44.01
N LYS A 3 -57.07 21.93 -43.62
CA LYS A 3 -56.63 23.05 -44.47
C LYS A 3 -55.11 22.97 -44.59
N SER A 4 -54.63 22.52 -45.74
CA SER A 4 -53.20 22.41 -46.07
C SER A 4 -52.45 23.69 -45.69
N ILE A 5 -51.43 23.54 -44.84
CA ILE A 5 -50.59 24.63 -44.30
C ILE A 5 -49.97 25.45 -45.45
N PHE A 6 -49.68 24.80 -46.57
CA PHE A 6 -49.22 25.43 -47.82
C PHE A 6 -50.24 26.41 -48.43
N GLY A 7 -51.53 26.11 -48.35
CA GLY A 7 -52.60 26.99 -48.85
C GLY A 7 -52.75 28.28 -48.04
N LYS A 8 -52.48 28.23 -46.73
CA LYS A 8 -52.44 29.42 -45.85
C LYS A 8 -51.17 30.24 -46.08
N PHE A 9 -50.03 29.59 -46.31
CA PHE A 9 -48.77 30.27 -46.63
C PHE A 9 -48.84 31.04 -47.95
N ARG A 10 -49.53 30.51 -48.97
CA ARG A 10 -49.64 31.16 -50.28
C ARG A 10 -50.46 32.47 -50.23
N LYS A 11 -51.43 32.59 -49.32
CA LYS A 11 -52.33 33.74 -49.15
C LYS A 11 -51.79 34.89 -48.28
N LEU A 12 -50.61 34.75 -47.67
CA LEU A 12 -50.00 35.80 -46.84
C LEU A 12 -49.38 36.92 -47.70
N GLU A 13 -49.37 38.14 -47.18
CA GLU A 13 -48.61 39.26 -47.78
C GLU A 13 -47.09 38.98 -47.75
N LYS A 14 -46.36 39.50 -48.74
CA LYS A 14 -44.91 39.26 -48.91
C LYS A 14 -44.10 39.54 -47.63
N LYS A 15 -44.43 40.59 -46.89
CA LYS A 15 -43.77 40.96 -45.62
C LYS A 15 -43.98 39.93 -44.51
N LYS A 16 -45.21 39.40 -44.37
CA LYS A 16 -45.56 38.39 -43.36
C LYS A 16 -44.97 37.01 -43.69
N LYS A 17 -44.84 36.66 -44.98
CA LYS A 17 -44.11 35.45 -45.38
C LYS A 17 -42.63 35.55 -45.03
N LEU A 18 -42.01 36.69 -45.28
CA LEU A 18 -40.59 36.92 -44.96
C LEU A 18 -40.34 36.81 -43.45
N GLN A 19 -41.19 37.43 -42.62
CA GLN A 19 -41.12 37.30 -41.17
C GLN A 19 -41.29 35.86 -40.69
N LEU A 20 -42.21 35.10 -41.29
CA LEU A 20 -42.42 33.68 -40.94
C LEU A 20 -41.20 32.83 -41.28
N VAL A 21 -40.60 33.05 -42.46
CA VAL A 21 -39.39 32.31 -42.89
C VAL A 21 -38.23 32.61 -41.93
N ILE A 22 -38.01 33.88 -41.60
CA ILE A 22 -36.97 34.29 -40.64
C ILE A 22 -37.18 33.64 -39.28
N ALA A 23 -38.41 33.68 -38.75
CA ALA A 23 -38.74 33.08 -37.46
C ALA A 23 -38.48 31.56 -37.44
N VAL A 24 -38.91 30.85 -38.47
CA VAL A 24 -38.69 29.40 -38.59
C VAL A 24 -37.20 29.08 -38.70
N SER A 25 -36.44 29.85 -39.50
CA SER A 25 -34.99 29.67 -39.61
C SER A 25 -34.27 29.87 -38.26
N ILE A 26 -34.62 30.91 -37.51
CA ILE A 26 -34.05 31.16 -36.17
C ILE A 26 -34.41 30.03 -35.21
N SER A 27 -35.66 29.55 -35.23
CA SER A 27 -36.09 28.43 -34.37
C SER A 27 -35.33 27.14 -34.68
N VAL A 28 -35.06 26.83 -35.95
CA VAL A 28 -34.27 25.65 -36.33
C VAL A 28 -32.82 25.79 -35.89
N VAL A 29 -32.22 26.97 -36.04
CA VAL A 29 -30.84 27.23 -35.57
C VAL A 29 -30.74 27.06 -34.06
N LEU A 30 -31.69 27.59 -33.29
CA LEU A 30 -31.73 27.46 -31.83
C LEU A 30 -31.93 25.99 -31.39
N LEU A 31 -32.78 25.24 -32.09
CA LEU A 31 -33.02 23.82 -31.82
C LEU A 31 -31.77 22.95 -31.98
N VAL A 32 -30.82 23.35 -32.83
CA VAL A 32 -29.55 22.63 -33.02
C VAL A 32 -28.45 23.19 -32.11
N ALA A 33 -28.36 24.52 -31.96
CA ALA A 33 -27.30 25.15 -31.18
C ALA A 33 -27.37 24.85 -29.68
N LEU A 34 -28.58 24.81 -29.09
CA LEU A 34 -28.74 24.57 -27.66
C LEU A 34 -28.30 23.15 -27.24
N PRO A 35 -28.72 22.07 -27.92
CA PRO A 35 -28.24 20.72 -27.61
C PRO A 35 -26.74 20.54 -27.86
N VAL A 36 -26.19 21.13 -28.93
CA VAL A 36 -24.75 21.05 -29.23
C VAL A 36 -23.94 21.77 -28.17
N TYR A 37 -24.37 22.95 -27.73
CA TYR A 37 -23.74 23.69 -26.64
C TYR A 37 -23.83 22.94 -25.31
N ALA A 38 -24.99 22.37 -24.98
CA ALA A 38 -25.18 21.55 -23.78
C ALA A 38 -24.29 20.30 -23.80
N TRP A 39 -24.21 19.60 -24.94
CA TRP A 39 -23.35 18.43 -25.12
C TRP A 39 -21.86 18.80 -25.00
N PHE A 40 -21.44 19.90 -25.64
CA PHE A 40 -20.05 20.37 -25.59
C PHE A 40 -19.64 20.79 -24.17
N THR A 41 -20.49 21.52 -23.45
CA THR A 41 -20.22 21.93 -22.06
C THR A 41 -20.17 20.72 -21.12
N HIS A 42 -21.05 19.73 -21.32
CA HIS A 42 -21.03 18.48 -20.56
C HIS A 42 -19.74 17.67 -20.81
N LYS A 43 -19.32 17.52 -22.08
CA LYS A 43 -18.06 16.85 -22.43
C LYS A 43 -16.82 17.57 -21.87
N ARG A 44 -16.80 18.92 -21.90
CA ARG A 44 -15.71 19.71 -21.33
C ARG A 44 -15.64 19.57 -19.80
N SER A 45 -16.78 19.46 -19.13
CA SER A 45 -16.85 19.20 -17.68
C SER A 45 -16.29 17.82 -17.32
N ILE A 46 -16.60 16.79 -18.11
CA ILE A 46 -16.07 15.43 -17.91
C ILE A 46 -14.55 15.37 -18.15
N ALA A 47 -14.04 16.07 -19.16
CA ALA A 47 -12.60 16.09 -19.45
C ALA A 47 -11.75 16.81 -18.39
N LEU A 48 -12.35 17.71 -17.60
CA LEU A 48 -11.65 18.44 -16.52
C LEU A 48 -11.77 17.75 -15.14
N THR A 49 -12.54 16.66 -15.05
CA THR A 49 -12.81 15.94 -13.80
C THR A 49 -12.16 14.56 -13.73
N THR A 50 -11.36 14.18 -14.72
CA THR A 50 -10.46 13.02 -14.56
C THR A 50 -9.37 13.41 -13.57
N LYS A 51 -9.62 13.12 -12.28
CA LYS A 51 -8.61 13.14 -11.24
C LYS A 51 -7.45 12.30 -11.76
N ILE A 52 -6.30 12.93 -11.99
CA ILE A 52 -5.07 12.21 -12.28
C ILE A 52 -4.78 11.45 -10.99
N ASN A 53 -5.14 10.17 -10.92
CA ASN A 53 -4.69 9.32 -9.83
C ASN A 53 -3.17 9.30 -9.95
N ALA A 54 -2.50 9.89 -8.96
CA ALA A 54 -1.07 9.72 -8.84
C ALA A 54 -0.78 8.20 -8.79
N PRO A 55 0.34 7.73 -9.33
CA PRO A 55 0.68 6.32 -9.23
C PRO A 55 0.68 5.93 -7.75
N THR A 56 -0.09 4.90 -7.40
CA THR A 56 -0.11 4.35 -6.04
C THR A 56 1.31 3.93 -5.67
N GLN A 57 1.82 4.45 -4.55
CA GLN A 57 3.16 4.13 -4.06
C GLN A 57 3.06 3.37 -2.73
N LEU A 58 3.82 2.29 -2.60
CA LEU A 58 3.95 1.53 -1.36
C LEU A 58 5.37 0.98 -1.31
N TYR A 59 6.09 1.32 -0.25
CA TYR A 59 7.50 1.00 -0.09
C TYR A 59 7.87 0.84 1.39
N ILE A 60 8.96 0.12 1.63
CA ILE A 60 9.53 -0.06 2.97
C ILE A 60 10.62 0.99 3.18
N THR A 61 10.68 1.55 4.37
CA THR A 61 11.72 2.49 4.82
C THR A 61 12.37 1.96 6.09
N ALA A 62 13.51 2.52 6.47
CA ALA A 62 14.01 2.38 7.83
C ALA A 62 13.27 3.34 8.78
N GLY A 63 13.83 3.53 9.98
CA GLY A 63 13.43 4.64 10.85
C GLY A 63 13.53 5.98 10.11
N ASN A 64 12.79 6.96 10.61
CA ASN A 64 12.75 8.33 10.08
C ASN A 64 12.37 8.45 8.59
N LYS A 65 11.62 7.48 8.05
CA LYS A 65 11.22 7.43 6.62
C LYS A 65 12.41 7.32 5.66
N GLU A 66 13.56 6.88 6.13
CA GLU A 66 14.75 6.78 5.29
C GLU A 66 14.63 5.66 4.27
N SER A 67 15.00 5.97 3.03
CA SER A 67 15.02 4.98 1.96
C SER A 67 16.15 3.99 2.20
N VAL A 68 15.82 2.71 2.24
CA VAL A 68 16.79 1.64 2.45
C VAL A 68 16.60 0.51 1.46
N ALA A 69 17.71 -0.06 1.01
CA ALA A 69 17.69 -1.31 0.26
C ALA A 69 17.61 -2.52 1.19
N ASN A 70 18.27 -2.44 2.35
CA ASN A 70 18.34 -3.49 3.36
C ASN A 70 18.08 -2.90 4.74
N LEU A 71 17.38 -3.65 5.60
CA LEU A 71 17.28 -3.32 7.03
C LEU A 71 18.48 -3.94 7.75
N GLU A 72 19.32 -3.11 8.36
CA GLU A 72 20.47 -3.61 9.12
C GLU A 72 20.01 -4.24 10.43
N MET A 73 20.09 -5.57 10.51
CA MET A 73 19.73 -6.36 11.68
C MET A 73 20.97 -6.96 12.35
N ALA A 74 21.93 -6.10 12.69
CA ALA A 74 23.24 -6.51 13.24
C ALA A 74 23.25 -6.63 14.78
N ASP A 75 24.40 -7.06 15.32
CA ASP A 75 24.73 -7.11 16.75
C ASP A 75 23.72 -7.87 17.61
N ILE A 76 23.20 -8.98 17.09
CA ILE A 76 22.42 -9.91 17.90
C ILE A 76 23.39 -10.68 18.79
N ASP A 77 23.29 -10.49 20.10
CA ASP A 77 24.01 -11.26 21.10
C ASP A 77 23.04 -12.19 21.83
N VAL A 78 23.07 -13.48 21.47
CA VAL A 78 22.11 -14.45 22.03
C VAL A 78 22.44 -14.86 23.47
N GLU A 79 23.65 -14.55 23.96
CA GLU A 79 24.07 -14.83 25.33
C GLU A 79 23.48 -13.84 26.33
N ASN A 80 23.26 -12.59 25.90
CA ASN A 80 22.80 -11.49 26.75
C ASN A 80 21.39 -11.00 26.36
N GLY A 81 20.44 -11.92 26.24
CA GLY A 81 19.04 -11.58 25.97
C GLY A 81 18.20 -12.77 25.54
N SER A 82 16.93 -12.50 25.25
CA SER A 82 16.02 -13.46 24.61
C SER A 82 15.38 -12.89 23.34
N TYR A 83 15.67 -11.62 23.04
CA TYR A 83 15.20 -10.95 21.84
C TYR A 83 16.04 -9.70 21.53
N LYS A 84 15.94 -9.23 20.29
CA LYS A 84 16.40 -7.91 19.84
C LYS A 84 15.37 -7.28 18.92
N ASP A 85 15.14 -5.99 19.11
CA ASP A 85 14.13 -5.22 18.39
C ASP A 85 14.79 -4.29 17.37
N PHE A 86 14.23 -4.23 16.16
CA PHE A 86 14.65 -3.36 15.07
C PHE A 86 13.44 -2.60 14.51
N VAL A 87 13.63 -1.37 14.06
CA VAL A 87 12.55 -0.54 13.52
C VAL A 87 12.59 -0.49 11.99
N PHE A 88 11.40 -0.45 11.39
CA PHE A 88 11.21 -0.13 9.97
C PHE A 88 9.93 0.69 9.78
N GLY A 89 9.75 1.29 8.62
CA GLY A 89 8.56 2.01 8.22
C GLY A 89 7.94 1.45 6.95
N ILE A 90 6.65 1.69 6.77
CA ILE A 90 5.91 1.45 5.54
C ILE A 90 5.36 2.78 5.08
N GLY A 91 5.95 3.29 3.99
CA GLY A 91 5.56 4.54 3.36
C GLY A 91 4.68 4.30 2.14
N GLY A 92 3.78 5.23 1.86
CA GLY A 92 2.98 5.15 0.65
C GLY A 92 2.06 6.34 0.40
N ALA A 93 1.45 6.35 -0.77
CA ALA A 93 0.45 7.32 -1.20
C ALA A 93 -0.70 6.59 -1.92
N ASP A 94 -1.93 7.07 -1.72
CA ASP A 94 -3.15 6.47 -2.28
C ASP A 94 -3.36 4.96 -1.95
N VAL A 95 -2.88 4.51 -0.78
CA VAL A 95 -3.16 3.17 -0.22
C VAL A 95 -3.88 3.32 1.10
N GLN A 96 -4.95 2.54 1.32
CA GLN A 96 -5.69 2.53 2.60
C GLN A 96 -5.39 1.28 3.43
N GLN A 97 -5.08 0.18 2.75
CA GLN A 97 -4.87 -1.11 3.36
C GLN A 97 -3.70 -1.85 2.71
N TYR A 98 -2.93 -2.56 3.51
CA TYR A 98 -1.82 -3.38 3.05
C TYR A 98 -1.64 -4.61 3.95
N GLN A 99 -0.80 -5.53 3.51
CA GLN A 99 -0.32 -6.67 4.27
C GLN A 99 1.19 -6.68 4.27
N ILE A 100 1.75 -7.20 5.36
CA ILE A 100 3.18 -7.46 5.49
C ILE A 100 3.40 -8.96 5.30
N GLN A 101 4.39 -9.32 4.50
CA GLN A 101 4.86 -10.69 4.37
C GLN A 101 6.31 -10.75 4.83
N LEU A 102 6.63 -11.82 5.57
CA LEU A 102 7.95 -12.15 6.06
C LEU A 102 8.32 -13.53 5.52
N ALA A 103 9.49 -13.66 4.92
CA ALA A 103 10.06 -14.94 4.55
C ALA A 103 11.43 -15.07 5.20
N HIS A 104 11.71 -16.18 5.87
CA HIS A 104 13.00 -16.38 6.51
C HIS A 104 13.40 -17.87 6.47
N THR A 105 14.70 -18.13 6.56
CA THR A 105 15.19 -19.47 6.83
C THR A 105 15.21 -19.74 8.33
N THR A 106 15.55 -20.96 8.73
CA THR A 106 15.55 -21.40 10.13
C THR A 106 16.87 -22.08 10.47
N ASN A 107 17.95 -21.62 9.82
CA ASN A 107 19.32 -22.04 10.10
C ASN A 107 19.69 -21.69 11.54
N ILE A 108 19.25 -20.51 11.99
CA ILE A 108 19.21 -20.14 13.40
C ILE A 108 17.73 -20.22 13.82
N PRO A 109 17.37 -20.85 14.95
CA PRO A 109 15.98 -21.00 15.34
C PRO A 109 15.45 -19.71 15.97
N PHE A 110 15.46 -18.64 15.18
CA PHE A 110 14.86 -17.36 15.49
C PHE A 110 13.36 -17.37 15.18
N GLU A 111 12.61 -16.66 16.02
CA GLU A 111 11.20 -16.36 15.82
C GLU A 111 11.00 -14.86 15.66
N TYR A 112 10.10 -14.47 14.78
CA TYR A 112 9.86 -13.07 14.46
C TYR A 112 8.47 -12.63 14.89
N GLU A 113 8.40 -11.50 15.59
CA GLU A 113 7.16 -10.83 15.96
C GLU A 113 7.19 -9.39 15.44
N ILE A 114 6.12 -8.94 14.79
CA ILE A 114 6.04 -7.56 14.28
C ILE A 114 5.05 -6.79 15.14
N TYR A 115 5.45 -5.62 15.62
CA TYR A 115 4.62 -4.71 16.42
C TYR A 115 4.40 -3.42 15.65
N ARG A 116 3.22 -2.81 15.79
CA ARG A 116 3.09 -1.40 15.41
C ARG A 116 3.92 -0.54 16.36
N ALA A 117 4.51 0.52 15.81
CA ALA A 117 5.34 1.44 16.55
C ALA A 117 4.89 2.90 16.35
N LYS A 118 5.29 3.75 17.29
CA LYS A 118 5.10 5.19 17.28
C LYS A 118 6.45 5.87 17.51
N SER A 119 6.70 6.93 16.76
CA SER A 119 7.84 7.81 17.05
C SER A 119 7.58 8.54 18.36
N VAL A 120 8.57 8.56 19.24
CA VAL A 120 8.53 9.27 20.53
C VAL A 120 9.73 10.20 20.66
N SER A 121 9.59 11.24 21.48
CA SER A 121 10.72 12.11 21.80
C SER A 121 11.68 11.43 22.77
N GLU A 122 12.91 11.95 22.84
CA GLU A 122 13.92 11.42 23.77
C GLU A 122 13.48 11.47 25.24
N THR A 123 12.68 12.48 25.60
CA THR A 123 12.15 12.67 26.96
C THR A 123 10.98 11.75 27.32
N GLU A 124 10.31 11.18 26.32
CA GLU A 124 9.11 10.35 26.49
C GLU A 124 9.39 8.86 26.31
N LYS A 125 10.61 8.50 25.89
CA LYS A 125 10.99 7.11 25.61
C LYS A 125 10.89 6.24 26.86
N SER A 126 10.30 5.06 26.72
CA SER A 126 10.27 4.04 27.77
C SER A 126 11.25 2.90 27.45
N GLU A 127 10.83 1.95 26.61
CA GLU A 127 11.65 0.83 26.12
C GLU A 127 11.87 0.99 24.61
N ALA A 128 12.14 2.23 24.20
CA ALA A 128 12.14 2.59 22.79
C ALA A 128 13.31 1.94 22.04
N VAL A 129 13.01 1.47 20.84
CA VAL A 129 14.01 1.08 19.85
C VAL A 129 14.68 2.34 19.34
N VAL A 130 16.02 2.35 19.40
CA VAL A 130 16.84 3.46 18.94
C VAL A 130 17.20 3.24 17.47
N TYR A 131 16.92 4.23 16.64
CA TYR A 131 17.39 4.29 15.27
C TYR A 131 18.35 5.45 15.12
N VAL A 132 19.57 5.17 14.67
CA VAL A 132 20.57 6.19 14.37
C VAL A 132 20.58 6.39 12.86
N SER A 133 20.10 7.55 12.42
CA SER A 133 20.16 7.99 11.03
C SER A 133 21.58 8.38 10.67
N ASP A 134 21.97 8.12 9.43
CA ASP A 134 23.24 8.61 8.87
C ASP A 134 23.27 10.14 8.73
N SER A 135 22.11 10.81 8.61
CA SER A 135 22.01 12.24 8.31
C SER A 135 21.25 13.07 9.35
N ASP A 136 20.25 12.49 10.01
CA ASP A 136 19.22 13.25 10.72
C ASP A 136 19.23 13.00 12.25
N GLY A 137 20.26 12.31 12.75
CA GLY A 137 20.47 12.07 14.18
C GLY A 137 19.74 10.84 14.71
N THR A 138 19.37 10.87 15.99
CA THR A 138 18.84 9.69 16.70
C THR A 138 17.34 9.80 16.90
N PHE A 139 16.62 8.74 16.54
CA PHE A 139 15.17 8.62 16.65
C PHE A 139 14.80 7.47 17.58
N TYR A 140 13.65 7.60 18.23
CA TYR A 140 13.16 6.65 19.23
C TYR A 140 11.76 6.16 18.86
N TYR A 141 11.55 4.86 18.95
CA TYR A 141 10.30 4.21 18.60
C TYR A 141 9.81 3.30 19.71
N ASP A 142 8.64 3.61 20.28
CA ASP A 142 7.95 2.74 21.22
C ASP A 142 6.91 1.90 20.49
N LYS A 143 6.61 0.73 21.03
CA LYS A 143 5.47 -0.05 20.57
C LYS A 143 4.16 0.70 20.83
N SER A 144 3.25 0.62 19.88
CA SER A 144 1.91 1.21 19.98
C SER A 144 0.92 0.32 20.75
N GLY A 145 1.31 -0.91 21.07
CA GLY A 145 0.54 -1.85 21.90
C GLY A 145 1.38 -3.07 22.31
N ASP A 146 0.86 -3.86 23.25
CA ASP A 146 1.61 -4.96 23.87
C ASP A 146 1.62 -6.24 23.04
N SER A 147 0.73 -6.35 22.05
CA SER A 147 0.59 -7.53 21.20
C SER A 147 1.16 -7.31 19.80
N PRO A 148 1.81 -8.32 19.20
CA PRO A 148 2.22 -8.25 17.81
C PRO A 148 1.00 -8.19 16.89
N ILE A 149 1.21 -7.72 15.66
CA ILE A 149 0.17 -7.74 14.64
C ILE A 149 -0.25 -9.19 14.35
N SER A 150 -1.55 -9.38 14.11
CA SER A 150 -2.09 -10.68 13.78
C SER A 150 -1.64 -11.13 12.38
N GLY A 151 -1.45 -12.43 12.24
CA GLY A 151 -1.06 -13.07 10.99
C GLY A 151 -0.81 -14.56 11.21
N LYS A 152 -0.42 -15.24 10.14
CA LYS A 152 -0.18 -16.69 10.17
C LYS A 152 0.92 -17.11 9.21
N TYR A 153 1.57 -18.21 9.57
CA TYR A 153 2.45 -18.91 8.66
C TYR A 153 1.63 -19.62 7.57
N LEU A 154 2.13 -19.56 6.34
CA LEU A 154 1.49 -20.14 5.15
C LEU A 154 1.91 -21.59 4.90
N ASN A 155 3.12 -21.96 5.33
CA ASN A 155 3.71 -23.28 5.11
C ASN A 155 4.41 -23.85 6.36
N ARG A 156 3.95 -23.55 7.57
CA ARG A 156 4.56 -24.12 8.79
C ARG A 156 4.24 -25.61 8.94
N ASP A 157 5.24 -26.38 9.35
CA ASP A 157 5.11 -27.80 9.67
C ASP A 157 4.70 -27.97 11.15
N GLY A 158 3.40 -28.17 11.37
CA GLY A 158 2.84 -28.36 12.72
C GLY A 158 3.15 -27.17 13.66
N SER A 159 3.73 -27.49 14.83
CA SER A 159 4.15 -26.50 15.83
C SER A 159 5.64 -26.15 15.76
N GLU A 160 6.43 -26.80 14.90
CA GLU A 160 7.85 -26.51 14.77
C GLU A 160 8.06 -25.23 13.94
N ILE A 161 9.15 -24.49 14.19
CA ILE A 161 9.56 -23.37 13.33
C ILE A 161 10.29 -23.95 12.13
N LEU A 162 9.57 -24.69 11.29
CA LEU A 162 10.07 -25.33 10.08
C LEU A 162 9.03 -25.23 8.98
N ALA A 163 9.50 -25.08 7.76
CA ALA A 163 8.65 -25.08 6.59
C ALA A 163 8.30 -26.50 6.14
N ASN A 164 7.06 -26.71 5.75
CA ASN A 164 6.62 -27.86 4.99
C ASN A 164 6.74 -27.57 3.48
N SER A 165 6.55 -28.59 2.65
CA SER A 165 6.75 -28.50 1.19
C SER A 165 5.66 -27.74 0.42
N THR A 166 4.63 -27.19 1.09
CA THR A 166 3.48 -26.53 0.43
C THR A 166 3.89 -25.38 -0.49
N LEU A 167 4.96 -24.65 -0.14
CA LEU A 167 5.45 -23.51 -0.92
C LEU A 167 6.83 -23.75 -1.56
N HIS A 168 7.33 -24.99 -1.52
CA HIS A 168 8.67 -25.32 -2.02
C HIS A 168 8.86 -24.93 -3.49
N GLU A 169 7.93 -25.31 -4.36
CA GLU A 169 8.02 -25.00 -5.79
C GLU A 169 7.95 -23.48 -6.09
N LYS A 170 7.45 -22.67 -5.15
CA LYS A 170 7.44 -21.20 -5.30
C LYS A 170 8.81 -20.58 -5.03
N SER A 171 9.63 -21.24 -4.22
CA SER A 171 10.94 -20.78 -3.79
C SER A 171 12.07 -21.40 -4.60
N TYR A 172 11.91 -22.67 -4.97
CA TYR A 172 12.99 -23.53 -5.48
C TYR A 172 12.65 -24.22 -6.82
N ASP A 173 11.51 -23.89 -7.44
CA ASP A 173 11.02 -24.55 -8.65
C ASP A 173 10.99 -26.09 -8.50
N SER A 174 11.82 -26.81 -9.27
CA SER A 174 11.93 -28.28 -9.23
C SER A 174 13.12 -28.79 -8.41
N TYR A 175 13.87 -27.91 -7.76
CA TYR A 175 15.08 -28.26 -7.03
C TYR A 175 14.75 -28.86 -5.65
N GLY A 176 14.72 -30.20 -5.57
CA GLY A 176 14.33 -30.89 -4.33
C GLY A 176 15.41 -31.09 -3.26
N ASN A 177 16.68 -30.71 -3.52
CA ASN A 177 17.79 -30.96 -2.59
C ASN A 177 18.02 -29.76 -1.65
N VAL A 178 16.97 -29.33 -0.96
CA VAL A 178 16.99 -28.25 0.02
C VAL A 178 17.06 -28.83 1.42
N GLN A 179 18.00 -28.34 2.24
CA GLN A 179 18.08 -28.74 3.64
C GLN A 179 16.83 -28.25 4.38
N LYS A 180 16.31 -29.05 5.33
CA LYS A 180 15.11 -28.71 6.13
C LYS A 180 15.11 -27.28 6.70
N ASN A 181 16.26 -26.80 7.19
CA ASN A 181 16.38 -25.47 7.80
C ASN A 181 16.57 -24.33 6.78
N SER A 182 16.91 -24.67 5.54
CA SER A 182 17.02 -23.72 4.45
C SER A 182 15.71 -23.59 3.66
N GLU A 183 14.71 -24.44 3.94
CA GLU A 183 13.39 -24.27 3.38
C GLU A 183 12.75 -22.99 3.94
N ALA A 184 12.33 -22.08 3.06
CA ALA A 184 11.86 -20.77 3.45
C ALA A 184 10.49 -20.88 4.16
N LEU A 185 10.39 -20.29 5.35
CA LEU A 185 9.16 -20.19 6.11
C LEU A 185 8.48 -18.85 5.83
N TYR A 186 7.24 -18.90 5.36
CA TYR A 186 6.47 -17.71 4.96
C TYR A 186 5.42 -17.36 6.00
N TRP A 187 5.44 -16.14 6.49
CA TRP A 187 4.42 -15.55 7.35
C TRP A 187 3.75 -14.37 6.66
N GLN A 188 2.44 -14.23 6.86
CA GLN A 188 1.66 -13.12 6.32
C GLN A 188 0.75 -12.53 7.39
N SER A 189 0.74 -11.20 7.47
CA SER A 189 -0.17 -10.48 8.36
C SER A 189 -1.61 -10.56 7.89
N ASP A 190 -2.54 -10.34 8.83
CA ASP A 190 -3.89 -9.91 8.47
C ASP A 190 -3.84 -8.52 7.80
N THR A 191 -4.94 -8.11 7.17
CA THR A 191 -5.02 -6.81 6.52
C THR A 191 -4.87 -5.68 7.54
N LEU A 192 -3.89 -4.81 7.30
CA LEU A 192 -3.58 -3.65 8.13
C LEU A 192 -4.14 -2.39 7.45
N THR A 193 -4.78 -1.52 8.23
CA THR A 193 -5.20 -0.19 7.79
C THR A 193 -4.09 0.82 8.03
N VAL A 194 -3.91 1.77 7.11
CA VAL A 194 -3.02 2.92 7.30
C VAL A 194 -3.47 3.74 8.52
N ILE A 195 -2.55 4.10 9.41
CA ILE A 195 -2.84 4.92 10.60
C ILE A 195 -2.34 6.35 10.43
N ASP A 196 -1.17 6.55 9.81
CA ASP A 196 -0.66 7.89 9.52
C ASP A 196 -1.58 8.59 8.50
N ASN A 197 -2.19 9.69 8.91
CA ASN A 197 -3.14 10.46 8.12
C ASN A 197 -2.46 11.47 7.17
N LYS A 198 -1.13 11.47 7.11
CA LYS A 198 -0.33 12.27 6.19
C LYS A 198 -0.31 11.63 4.80
N ASP A 199 -0.06 12.44 3.79
CA ASP A 199 0.14 12.00 2.41
C ASP A 199 1.47 12.58 1.89
N PRO A 200 2.50 11.76 1.62
CA PRO A 200 2.54 10.30 1.81
C PRO A 200 2.54 9.89 3.29
N PHE A 201 1.84 8.81 3.61
CA PHE A 201 1.79 8.22 4.95
C PHE A 201 3.10 7.50 5.26
N CYS A 202 3.41 7.34 6.54
CA CYS A 202 4.42 6.39 7.00
C CYS A 202 4.01 5.76 8.33
N ASP A 203 3.63 4.49 8.30
CA ASP A 203 3.38 3.70 9.49
C ASP A 203 4.69 3.06 9.96
N TYR A 204 5.02 3.18 11.25
CA TYR A 204 6.22 2.57 11.82
C TYR A 204 5.91 1.22 12.47
N PHE A 205 6.89 0.33 12.42
CA PHE A 205 6.83 -1.01 12.97
C PHE A 205 8.14 -1.39 13.63
N ILE A 206 8.05 -2.28 14.63
CA ILE A 206 9.20 -2.92 15.25
C ILE A 206 9.15 -4.41 14.91
N ILE A 207 10.19 -4.92 14.26
CA ILE A 207 10.42 -6.36 14.13
C ILE A 207 11.29 -6.83 15.29
N ARG A 208 10.73 -7.73 16.09
CA ARG A 208 11.39 -8.40 17.20
C ARG A 208 11.90 -9.75 16.74
N VAL A 209 13.20 -9.96 16.83
CA VAL A 209 13.85 -11.27 16.63
C VAL A 209 14.01 -11.91 18.00
N LYS A 210 13.47 -13.12 18.19
CA LYS A 210 13.46 -13.85 19.48
C LYS A 210 14.21 -15.15 19.34
N TRP A 211 14.82 -15.58 20.44
CA TRP A 211 15.49 -16.87 20.51
C TRP A 211 15.26 -17.54 21.87
N ASN A 212 15.40 -18.86 21.86
CA ASN A 212 15.38 -19.65 23.09
C ASN A 212 16.80 -19.79 23.68
N LYS A 213 16.89 -20.37 24.88
CA LYS A 213 18.15 -20.54 25.61
C LYS A 213 19.13 -21.53 24.96
N ASN A 214 18.70 -22.29 23.96
CA ASN A 214 19.53 -23.28 23.28
C ASN A 214 20.28 -22.68 22.07
N VAL A 215 19.97 -21.44 21.70
CA VAL A 215 20.68 -20.71 20.64
C VAL A 215 22.00 -20.20 21.19
N GLN A 216 23.08 -20.38 20.42
CA GLN A 216 24.43 -19.96 20.76
C GLN A 216 25.00 -19.07 19.65
N ASN A 217 25.90 -18.16 20.02
CA ASN A 217 26.62 -17.34 19.06
C ASN A 217 27.58 -18.22 18.22
N ASN A 218 27.15 -18.64 17.03
CA ASN A 218 27.87 -19.64 16.22
C ASN A 218 28.29 -19.17 14.82
N LYS A 219 28.38 -17.85 14.57
CA LYS A 219 28.73 -17.23 13.28
C LYS A 219 27.84 -17.66 12.09
N GLU A 220 26.72 -18.33 12.35
CA GLU A 220 25.71 -18.60 11.35
C GLU A 220 25.05 -17.28 10.92
N THR A 221 24.51 -17.25 9.72
CA THR A 221 23.75 -16.12 9.18
C THR A 221 22.39 -16.61 8.71
N ASP A 222 21.35 -15.87 9.05
CA ASP A 222 20.00 -16.11 8.56
C ASP A 222 19.57 -14.95 7.65
N MET A 223 18.80 -15.24 6.60
CA MET A 223 18.28 -14.22 5.70
C MET A 223 16.79 -14.05 5.93
N VAL A 224 16.38 -12.78 6.05
CA VAL A 224 14.98 -12.40 6.24
C VAL A 224 14.57 -11.43 5.15
N TYR A 225 13.51 -11.77 4.44
CA TYR A 225 12.87 -10.94 3.44
C TYR A 225 11.59 -10.36 4.01
N LEU A 226 11.47 -9.04 3.94
CA LEU A 226 10.27 -8.31 4.30
C LEU A 226 9.67 -7.71 3.03
N THR A 227 8.40 -7.97 2.78
CA THR A 227 7.68 -7.39 1.65
C THR A 227 6.34 -6.84 2.10
N VAL A 228 5.82 -5.89 1.32
CA VAL A 228 4.54 -5.25 1.59
C VAL A 228 3.68 -5.31 0.32
N GLN A 229 2.41 -5.65 0.49
CA GLN A 229 1.45 -5.76 -0.60
C GLN A 229 0.20 -4.96 -0.28
N ARG A 230 -0.26 -4.12 -1.22
CA ARG A 230 -1.56 -3.45 -1.13
C ARG A 230 -2.72 -4.44 -1.15
N LYS A 231 -3.84 -4.08 -0.53
CA LYS A 231 -5.12 -4.81 -0.63
C LYS A 231 -6.18 -4.02 -1.36
#